data_AF-A0A3R9DUI0-F1
#
_entry.id   AF-A0A3R9DUI0-F1
#
_cell.length_a   1.000
_cell.length_b   1.000
_cell.length_c   1.000
_cell.angle_alpha   90.00
_cell.angle_beta   90.00
_cell.angle_gamma   90.00
#
_symmetry.space_group_name_H-M   'P 1'
#
loop_
_entity.id
_entity.type
_entity.pdbx_description
1 polymer ?
#
loop_
_entity_poly.entity_id
_entity_poly.type
_entity_poly.pdbx_seq_one_letter_code
_entity_poly.pdbx_strand_id
1 'polypeptide(L)'
;MLGRRFLCLTHLGRKSGRVYRTVLEVVGVNGDDYVVVAGLGAGADWFRNIQARPPVEVIVGRRRFPAEHRVLGEDEAVAVIAGYEHRNRLAGPVVRFALGKLLGWRYDGSDLARRRLARQLPLVALRPRP
;
A
#
# COMPACT_ATOMS: atom_id res chain seq x y z
N MET A 1 13.84 4.21 -14.30
CA MET A 1 14.04 5.08 -13.12
C MET A 1 13.01 4.74 -12.05
N LEU A 2 13.45 4.43 -10.83
CA LEU A 2 12.63 3.96 -9.69
C LEU A 2 11.65 5.00 -9.12
N GLY A 3 11.52 6.19 -9.73
CA GLY A 3 10.93 7.39 -9.12
C GLY A 3 9.43 7.34 -8.80
N ARG A 4 8.69 6.30 -9.18
CA ARG A 4 7.27 6.12 -8.80
C ARG A 4 7.01 4.79 -8.09
N ARG A 5 8.05 3.98 -7.84
CA ARG A 5 7.93 2.67 -7.21
C ARG A 5 7.74 2.77 -5.70
N PHE A 6 8.30 3.80 -5.10
CA PHE A 6 8.19 4.06 -3.67
C PHE A 6 7.60 5.44 -3.44
N LEU A 7 6.88 5.57 -2.34
CA LEU A 7 6.45 6.85 -1.79
C LEU A 7 6.94 7.00 -0.36
N CYS A 8 7.17 8.25 0.06
CA CYS A 8 7.42 8.59 1.46
C CYS A 8 6.16 9.25 2.02
N LEU A 9 5.58 8.63 3.05
CA LEU A 9 4.40 9.08 3.76
C LEU A 9 4.81 9.79 5.04
N THR A 10 4.50 11.08 5.16
CA THR A 10 4.65 11.84 6.40
C THR A 10 3.33 11.82 7.18
N HIS A 11 3.33 11.34 8.42
CA HIS A 11 2.14 11.21 9.27
C HIS A 11 2.44 11.59 10.73
N LEU A 12 1.39 11.84 11.50
CA LEU A 12 1.50 12.17 12.92
C LEU A 12 1.20 10.96 13.79
N GLY A 13 2.01 10.72 14.81
CA GLY A 13 1.72 9.69 15.81
C GLY A 13 0.38 9.94 16.49
N ARG A 14 -0.58 9.02 16.37
CA ARG A 14 -1.94 9.18 16.93
C ARG A 14 -1.97 9.46 18.44
N LYS A 15 -0.95 8.99 19.17
CA LYS A 15 -0.77 9.23 20.62
C LYS A 15 0.19 10.39 20.93
N SER A 16 1.31 10.47 20.22
CA SER A 16 2.41 11.38 20.56
C SER A 16 2.36 12.73 19.85
N GLY A 17 1.59 12.86 18.76
CA GLY A 17 1.58 14.03 17.89
C GLY A 17 2.89 14.25 17.10
N ARG A 18 3.93 13.42 17.31
CA ARG A 18 5.22 13.55 16.62
C ARG A 18 5.10 13.23 15.13
N VAL A 19 5.92 13.88 14.32
CA VAL A 19 6.02 13.63 12.89
C VAL A 19 6.86 12.38 12.63
N TYR A 20 6.33 11.46 11.82
CA TYR A 20 7.02 10.26 11.36
C TYR A 20 7.02 10.21 9.85
N ARG A 21 8.03 9.55 9.28
CA ARG A 21 8.15 9.28 7.85
C ARG A 21 8.23 7.78 7.62
N THR A 22 7.46 7.27 6.66
CA THR A 22 7.44 5.84 6.31
C THR A 22 7.55 5.69 4.81
N VAL A 23 8.53 4.92 4.35
CA VAL A 23 8.68 4.59 2.92
C VAL A 23 7.84 3.35 2.61
N LEU A 24 7.00 3.44 1.58
CA LEU A 24 6.06 2.39 1.18
C LEU A 24 6.22 2.08 -0.32
N GLU A 25 6.09 0.81 -0.70
CA GLU A 25 6.02 0.43 -2.12
C GLU A 25 4.64 0.77 -2.68
N VAL A 26 4.63 1.40 -3.84
CA VAL A 26 3.42 1.67 -4.64
C VAL A 26 3.05 0.39 -5.38
N VAL A 27 1.96 -0.24 -4.94
CA VAL A 27 1.43 -1.46 -5.54
C VAL A 27 0.43 -1.19 -6.65
N GLY A 28 -0.06 0.04 -6.81
CA GLY A 28 -1.01 0.41 -7.86
C GLY A 28 -1.11 1.91 -8.08
N VAL A 29 -1.58 2.30 -9.26
CA VAL A 29 -1.94 3.69 -9.56
C VAL A 29 -3.27 3.67 -10.30
N ASN A 30 -4.31 4.29 -9.72
CA ASN A 30 -5.66 4.33 -10.27
C ASN A 30 -6.09 5.80 -10.43
N GLY A 31 -6.03 6.33 -11.65
CA GLY A 31 -6.17 7.78 -11.87
C GLY A 31 -5.06 8.55 -11.13
N ASP A 32 -5.45 9.42 -10.21
CA ASP A 32 -4.52 10.18 -9.36
C ASP A 32 -4.14 9.47 -8.06
N ASP A 33 -4.77 8.33 -7.75
CA ASP A 33 -4.57 7.62 -6.50
C ASP A 33 -3.32 6.75 -6.56
N TYR A 34 -2.46 6.86 -5.55
CA TYR A 34 -1.34 5.94 -5.32
C TYR A 34 -1.76 4.88 -4.30
N VAL A 35 -1.70 3.60 -4.68
CA VAL A 35 -2.11 2.51 -3.81
C VAL A 35 -0.90 1.86 -3.15
N VAL A 36 -0.95 1.69 -1.83
CA VAL A 36 0.06 1.03 -1.00
C VAL A 36 -0.57 -0.09 -0.17
N VAL A 37 0.25 -1.02 0.33
CA VAL A 37 -0.19 -2.10 1.23
C VAL A 37 0.34 -1.86 2.64
N ALA A 38 -0.53 -2.00 3.64
CA ALA A 38 -0.11 -2.15 5.03
C ALA A 38 0.43 -3.57 5.26
N GLY A 39 1.71 -3.78 4.91
CA GLY A 39 2.36 -5.10 4.96
C GLY A 39 2.40 -5.76 6.34
N LEU A 40 2.38 -4.96 7.42
CA LEU A 40 2.23 -5.43 8.81
C LEU A 40 0.75 -5.54 9.24
N GLY A 41 -0.16 -5.61 8.27
CA GLY A 41 -1.60 -5.62 8.44
C GLY A 41 -2.15 -4.34 9.08
N ALA A 42 -3.37 -4.44 9.62
CA ALA A 42 -4.01 -3.36 10.40
C ALA A 42 -3.23 -2.98 11.69
N GLY A 43 -2.16 -3.73 12.00
CA GLY A 43 -1.22 -3.47 13.07
C GLY A 43 -0.26 -2.31 12.82
N ALA A 44 0.01 -1.98 11.55
CA ALA A 44 1.04 -1.03 11.17
C ALA A 44 0.78 0.36 11.77
N ASP A 45 1.76 0.92 12.48
CA ASP A 45 1.56 2.21 13.16
C ASP A 45 1.27 3.35 12.19
N TRP A 46 1.93 3.39 11.02
CA TRP A 46 1.63 4.40 10.00
C TRP A 46 0.17 4.31 9.54
N PHE A 47 -0.36 3.11 9.37
CA PHE A 47 -1.74 2.88 8.94
C PHE A 47 -2.71 3.36 10.02
N ARG A 48 -2.51 2.93 11.26
CA ARG A 48 -3.32 3.39 12.41
C ARG A 48 -3.25 4.90 12.63
N ASN A 49 -2.10 5.51 12.33
CA ASN A 49 -1.92 6.94 12.43
C ASN A 49 -2.72 7.70 11.38
N ILE A 50 -2.68 7.26 10.11
CA ILE A 50 -3.46 7.93 9.06
C ILE A 50 -4.97 7.75 9.24
N GLN A 51 -5.41 6.60 9.75
CA GLN A 51 -6.83 6.36 10.09
C GLN A 51 -7.34 7.34 11.15
N ALA A 52 -6.47 7.79 12.06
CA ALA A 52 -6.82 8.78 13.08
C ALA A 52 -6.80 10.22 12.55
N ARG A 53 -5.89 10.53 11.62
CA ARG A 53 -5.70 11.87 11.03
C ARG A 53 -5.13 11.74 9.62
N PRO A 54 -5.62 12.50 8.63
CA PRO A 54 -5.06 12.48 7.28
C PRO A 54 -3.53 12.67 7.27
N PRO A 55 -2.81 12.02 6.33
CA PRO A 55 -1.37 12.21 6.22
C PRO A 55 -1.02 13.68 5.92
N VAL A 56 0.12 14.10 6.47
CA VAL A 56 0.62 15.48 6.33
C VAL A 56 1.10 15.72 4.91
N GLU A 57 1.88 14.79 4.37
CA GLU A 57 2.49 14.90 3.05
C GLU A 57 2.76 13.51 2.48
N VAL A 58 2.61 13.38 1.16
CA VAL A 58 3.06 12.24 0.36
C VAL A 58 4.09 12.74 -0.65
N ILE A 59 5.23 12.06 -0.71
CA ILE A 59 6.29 12.32 -1.69
C ILE A 59 6.40 11.12 -2.63
N VAL A 60 6.20 11.33 -3.93
CA VAL A 60 6.42 10.32 -4.98
C VAL A 60 7.37 10.89 -6.04
N GLY A 61 8.60 10.39 -6.07
CA GLY A 61 9.63 10.94 -6.96
C GLY A 61 9.87 12.42 -6.68
N ARG A 62 9.53 13.28 -7.65
CA ARG A 62 9.63 14.74 -7.52
C ARG A 62 8.34 15.42 -7.02
N ARG A 63 7.20 14.70 -7.00
CA ARG A 63 5.91 15.25 -6.57
C ARG A 63 5.83 15.21 -5.04
N ARG A 64 5.34 16.31 -4.46
CA ARG A 64 4.99 16.42 -3.03
C ARG A 64 3.58 16.99 -2.94
N PHE A 65 2.71 16.37 -2.15
CA PHE A 65 1.32 16.81 -2.03
C PHE A 65 0.72 16.37 -0.69
N PRO A 66 -0.22 17.15 -0.11
CA PRO A 66 -1.10 16.65 0.93
C PRO A 66 -2.05 15.61 0.33
N ALA A 67 -2.41 14.57 1.10
CA ALA A 67 -3.26 13.50 0.59
C ALA A 67 -4.44 13.19 1.52
N GLU A 68 -5.54 12.76 0.93
CA GLU A 68 -6.57 11.96 1.60
C GLU A 68 -6.25 10.47 1.45
N HIS A 69 -6.82 9.66 2.33
CA HIS A 69 -6.66 8.22 2.28
C HIS A 69 -8.01 7.50 2.32
N ARG A 70 -8.08 6.35 1.65
CA ARG A 70 -9.22 5.44 1.70
C ARG A 70 -8.73 4.01 1.65
N VAL A 71 -9.31 3.15 2.49
CA VAL A 71 -9.08 1.70 2.41
C VAL A 71 -9.89 1.15 1.24
N LEU A 72 -9.25 0.37 0.37
CA LEU A 72 -9.91 -0.22 -0.78
C LEU A 72 -10.91 -1.31 -0.36
N GLY A 73 -12.00 -1.44 -1.11
CA GLY A 73 -12.89 -2.60 -1.00
C GLY A 73 -12.22 -3.87 -1.54
N GLU A 74 -12.77 -5.05 -1.21
CA GLU A 74 -12.14 -6.33 -1.56
C GLU A 74 -11.89 -6.48 -3.07
N ASP A 75 -12.91 -6.25 -3.91
CA ASP A 75 -12.76 -6.43 -5.37
C ASP A 75 -11.78 -5.42 -5.99
N GLU A 76 -11.78 -4.18 -5.51
CA GLU A 76 -10.81 -3.15 -5.94
C GLU A 76 -9.38 -3.55 -5.54
N ALA A 77 -9.21 -4.07 -4.32
CA ALA A 77 -7.92 -4.56 -3.85
C ALA A 77 -7.42 -5.76 -4.66
N VAL A 78 -8.29 -6.72 -4.97
CA VAL A 78 -7.97 -7.89 -5.81
C VAL A 78 -7.51 -7.46 -7.19
N ALA A 79 -8.19 -6.50 -7.81
CA ALA A 79 -7.80 -5.95 -9.11
C ALA A 79 -6.42 -5.29 -9.06
N VAL A 80 -6.12 -4.51 -8.01
CA VAL A 80 -4.80 -3.91 -7.81
C VAL A 80 -3.71 -4.96 -7.64
N ILE A 81 -3.96 -6.01 -6.84
CA ILE A 81 -3.00 -7.11 -6.62
C ILE A 81 -2.72 -7.83 -7.95
N ALA A 82 -3.76 -8.18 -8.71
CA ALA A 82 -3.60 -8.82 -10.01
C ALA A 82 -2.78 -7.93 -10.98
N GLY A 83 -3.04 -6.63 -11.01
CA GLY A 83 -2.28 -5.67 -11.81
C GLY A 83 -0.82 -5.51 -11.35
N TYR A 84 -0.56 -5.60 -10.05
CA TYR A 84 0.81 -5.65 -9.51
C TYR A 84 1.55 -6.90 -9.96
N GLU A 85 0.94 -8.08 -9.83
CA GLU A 85 1.55 -9.35 -10.25
C GLU A 85 1.83 -9.37 -11.75
N HIS A 86 0.89 -8.86 -12.57
CA HIS A 86 1.07 -8.78 -14.01
C HIS A 86 2.29 -7.93 -14.39
N ARG A 87 2.45 -6.75 -13.76
CA ARG A 87 3.63 -5.88 -13.97
C ARG A 87 4.94 -6.50 -13.50
N ASN A 88 4.88 -7.36 -12.48
CA ASN A 88 6.04 -8.05 -11.92
C ASN A 88 6.18 -9.50 -12.40
N ARG A 89 5.54 -9.89 -13.52
CA ARG A 89 5.50 -11.28 -14.00
C ARG A 89 6.87 -11.93 -14.17
N LEU A 90 7.87 -11.15 -14.58
CA LEU A 90 9.25 -11.63 -14.77
C LEU A 90 9.90 -12.04 -13.44
N ALA A 91 9.44 -11.47 -12.32
CA ALA A 91 9.87 -11.79 -10.96
C ALA A 91 8.82 -12.61 -10.20
N GLY A 92 7.87 -13.25 -10.90
CA GLY A 92 6.72 -13.94 -10.31
C GLY A 92 7.06 -14.92 -9.18
N PRO A 93 8.03 -15.84 -9.35
CA PRO A 93 8.45 -16.75 -8.29
C PRO A 93 8.96 -16.04 -7.04
N VAL A 94 9.73 -14.95 -7.20
CA VAL A 94 10.28 -14.15 -6.09
C VAL A 94 9.16 -13.41 -5.36
N VAL A 95 8.23 -12.80 -6.09
CA VAL A 95 7.07 -12.09 -5.52
C VAL A 95 6.20 -13.06 -4.71
N ARG A 96 5.88 -14.23 -5.26
CA ARG A 96 5.08 -15.25 -4.57
C ARG A 96 5.76 -15.75 -3.30
N PHE A 97 7.08 -15.98 -3.36
CA PHE A 97 7.85 -16.38 -2.19
C PHE A 97 7.84 -15.29 -1.10
N ALA A 98 8.11 -14.04 -1.47
CA ALA A 98 8.11 -12.91 -0.54
C ALA A 98 6.72 -12.69 0.10
N LEU A 99 5.66 -12.71 -0.71
CA LEU A 99 4.29 -12.62 -0.21
C LEU A 99 3.95 -13.81 0.70
N GLY A 100 4.37 -15.03 0.37
CA GLY A 100 4.13 -16.19 1.22
C GLY A 100 4.80 -16.06 2.61
N LYS A 101 6.03 -15.53 2.65
CA LYS A 101 6.73 -15.22 3.91
C LYS A 101 6.02 -14.13 4.71
N LEU A 102 5.58 -13.06 4.04
CA LEU A 102 4.86 -11.95 4.68
C LEU A 102 3.51 -12.39 5.24
N LEU A 103 2.78 -13.22 4.49
CA LEU A 103 1.42 -13.64 4.80
C LEU A 103 1.37 -14.78 5.83
N GLY A 104 2.46 -15.55 5.96
CA GLY A 104 2.53 -16.73 6.83
C GLY A 104 1.85 -17.98 6.24
N TRP A 105 1.51 -17.95 4.95
CA TRP A 105 0.90 -19.07 4.24
C TRP A 105 1.32 -19.06 2.77
N ARG A 106 1.21 -20.20 2.08
CA ARG A 106 1.64 -20.33 0.67
C ARG A 106 0.76 -19.47 -0.25
N TYR A 107 1.35 -18.44 -0.85
CA TYR A 107 0.70 -17.58 -1.83
C TYR A 107 0.99 -18.05 -3.26
N ASP A 108 -0.04 -18.42 -4.02
CA ASP A 108 0.09 -18.95 -5.38
C ASP A 108 -0.40 -17.99 -6.49
N GLY A 109 -0.99 -16.85 -6.13
CA GLY A 109 -1.54 -15.87 -7.06
C GLY A 109 -2.87 -16.27 -7.69
N SER A 110 -3.55 -17.31 -7.18
CA SER A 110 -4.94 -17.62 -7.53
C SER A 110 -5.89 -16.53 -7.06
N ASP A 111 -7.10 -16.46 -7.63
CA ASP A 111 -8.12 -15.49 -7.20
C ASP A 111 -8.45 -15.63 -5.70
N LEU A 112 -8.59 -16.87 -5.23
CA LEU A 112 -8.81 -17.17 -3.82
C LEU A 112 -7.67 -16.66 -2.93
N ALA A 113 -6.41 -16.85 -3.35
CA ALA A 113 -5.26 -16.33 -2.62
C ALA A 113 -5.23 -14.79 -2.62
N ARG A 114 -5.56 -14.13 -3.74
CA ARG A 114 -5.66 -12.66 -3.80
C ARG A 114 -6.73 -12.12 -2.87
N ARG A 115 -7.92 -12.73 -2.85
CA ARG A 115 -9.02 -12.38 -1.94
C ARG A 115 -8.62 -12.56 -0.49
N ARG A 116 -7.94 -13.66 -0.16
CA ARG A 116 -7.41 -13.89 1.20
C ARG A 116 -6.37 -12.82 1.59
N LEU A 117 -5.46 -12.46 0.68
CA LEU A 117 -4.49 -11.38 0.89
C LEU A 117 -5.23 -10.06 1.16
N ALA A 118 -6.19 -9.68 0.31
CA ALA A 118 -6.95 -8.44 0.43
C ALA A 118 -7.71 -8.31 1.76
N ARG A 119 -8.21 -9.42 2.31
CA ARG A 119 -8.83 -9.43 3.65
C ARG A 119 -7.83 -9.31 4.80
N GLN A 120 -6.59 -9.78 4.61
CA GLN A 120 -5.56 -9.79 5.66
C GLN A 120 -4.76 -8.48 5.71
N LEU A 121 -4.44 -7.92 4.55
CA LEU A 121 -3.58 -6.74 4.41
C LEU A 121 -4.38 -5.59 3.80
N PRO A 122 -4.65 -4.51 4.57
CA PRO A 122 -5.30 -3.33 4.04
C PRO A 122 -4.51 -2.73 2.86
N LEU A 123 -5.20 -2.54 1.73
CA LEU A 123 -4.74 -1.70 0.64
C LEU A 123 -5.30 -0.30 0.83
N VAL A 124 -4.45 0.71 0.69
CA VAL A 124 -4.81 2.11 0.95
C VAL A 124 -4.52 2.93 -0.30
N ALA A 125 -5.54 3.58 -0.85
CA ALA A 125 -5.39 4.63 -1.84
C ALA A 125 -5.04 5.94 -1.15
N LEU A 126 -4.03 6.64 -1.70
CA LEU A 126 -3.61 7.97 -1.31
C LEU A 126 -3.87 8.92 -2.47
N ARG A 127 -4.86 9.80 -2.31
CA ARG A 127 -5.30 10.75 -3.33
C ARG A 127 -4.75 12.14 -3.03
N PRO A 128 -4.08 12.82 -3.99
CA PRO A 128 -3.73 14.23 -3.83
C PRO A 128 -4.96 15.08 -3.51
N ARG A 129 -4.86 15.93 -2.49
CA ARG A 129 -5.85 16.99 -2.25
C ARG A 129 -5.59 18.16 -3.22
N PRO A 130 -6.64 18.81 -3.73
CA PRO A 130 -6.50 20.06 -4.49
C PRO A 130 -5.93 21.18 -3.61
#